data_AF-A0A9W8X0N8-F1
#
_entry.id   AF-A0A9W8X0N8-F1
#
_cell.length_a   1.000
_cell.length_b   1.000
_cell.length_c   1.000
_cell.angle_alpha   90.00
_cell.angle_beta   90.00
_cell.angle_gamma   90.00
#
_symmetry.space_group_name_H-M   'P 1'
#
loop_
_entity.id
_entity.type
_entity.pdbx_description
1 polymer ?
#
loop_
_entity_poly.entity_id
_entity_poly.type
_entity_poly.pdbx_seq_one_letter_code
_entity_poly.pdbx_strand_id
1 'polypeptide(L)'
;MPPHRERTTPNSQDQLSYGSSNPFLRKIVYREQHEKEFERSFEYLQIQRTILKYVDKRGTAITAQQAYKWTANIVAKYHTPQPIQALRLCYYMRSFGFDTFAVIKPTCDPETGVDDTSLKLFVANPNSKQRGMGHDHLYWAQRIGTGKVTVRPYDTERSTRPRLRIDIGPPLTDTINQAFEDRFGGMVRMRGGGFEEVFE
;
A
#
# COMPACT_ATOMS: atom_id res chain seq x y z
N MET A 1 13.34 42.31 49.43
CA MET A 1 14.20 41.21 48.95
C MET A 1 13.37 40.29 48.06
N PRO A 2 13.62 40.23 46.75
CA PRO A 2 12.92 39.30 45.86
C PRO A 2 13.55 37.89 45.91
N PRO A 3 12.77 36.81 45.73
CA PRO A 3 13.28 35.45 45.76
C PRO A 3 14.05 35.10 44.47
N HIS A 4 15.22 34.48 44.67
CA HIS A 4 16.07 33.92 43.62
C HIS A 4 15.32 32.85 42.82
N ARG A 5 15.17 33.07 41.50
CA ARG A 5 14.77 32.03 40.55
C ARG A 5 16.01 31.20 40.19
N GLU A 6 16.00 29.95 40.63
CA GLU A 6 16.99 28.94 40.24
C GLU A 6 16.88 28.65 38.74
N ARG A 7 17.99 28.85 38.01
CA ARG A 7 18.13 28.46 36.61
C ARG A 7 18.33 26.95 36.56
N THR A 8 17.29 26.23 36.15
CA THR A 8 17.43 24.83 35.74
C THR A 8 18.16 24.80 34.39
N THR A 9 19.34 24.18 34.37
CA THR A 9 20.12 23.96 33.15
C THR A 9 19.44 22.90 32.28
N PRO A 10 19.34 23.09 30.95
CA PRO A 10 18.81 22.06 30.06
C PRO A 10 19.82 20.92 29.92
N ASN A 11 19.35 19.73 30.30
CA ASN A 11 20.06 18.47 30.24
C ASN A 11 20.47 18.16 28.78
N SER A 12 21.77 18.28 28.50
CA SER A 12 22.39 18.01 27.20
C SER A 12 22.85 16.56 27.15
N GLN A 13 21.93 15.61 26.94
CA GLN A 13 22.30 14.22 26.66
C GLN A 13 21.15 13.46 26.01
N ASP A 14 20.93 13.72 24.73
CA ASP A 14 20.34 12.77 23.78
C ASP A 14 20.93 13.05 22.40
N GLN A 15 22.25 12.86 22.29
CA GLN A 15 22.89 12.70 20.98
C GLN A 15 22.55 11.31 20.45
N LEU A 16 21.38 11.21 19.81
CA LEU A 16 21.03 10.06 18.99
C LEU A 16 21.98 10.00 17.80
N SER A 17 22.97 9.12 17.92
CA SER A 17 23.87 8.69 16.85
C SER A 17 23.07 8.35 15.59
N TYR A 18 23.19 9.18 14.56
CA TYR A 18 22.73 8.90 13.20
C TYR A 18 23.74 7.99 12.50
N GLY A 19 23.90 6.78 13.02
CA GLY A 19 24.74 5.73 12.44
C GLY A 19 23.89 4.71 11.69
N SER A 20 24.12 4.59 10.38
CA SER A 20 23.56 3.60 9.45
C SER A 20 22.16 3.92 8.89
N SER A 21 22.20 4.49 7.69
CA SER A 21 21.10 4.90 6.80
C SER A 21 20.38 3.71 6.15
N ASN A 22 19.93 2.78 6.98
CA ASN A 22 18.95 1.80 6.55
C ASN A 22 17.57 2.47 6.71
N PRO A 23 16.68 2.49 5.71
CA PRO A 23 15.45 3.28 5.73
C PRO A 23 14.38 2.65 6.63
N PHE A 24 14.76 2.16 7.81
CA PHE A 24 13.87 1.60 8.79
C PHE A 24 13.04 2.70 9.41
N LEU A 25 11.73 2.46 9.43
CA LEU A 25 10.78 3.31 10.12
C LEU A 25 11.19 3.40 11.59
N ARG A 26 11.33 4.62 12.14
CA ARG A 26 11.67 4.81 13.56
C ARG A 26 10.78 3.93 14.43
N LYS A 27 11.36 3.17 15.35
CA LYS A 27 10.58 2.37 16.30
C LYS A 27 9.72 3.32 17.13
N ILE A 28 8.41 3.06 17.17
CA ILE A 28 7.47 3.86 17.96
C ILE A 28 7.12 3.01 19.19
N VAL A 29 7.30 3.58 20.38
CA VAL A 29 6.84 2.95 21.63
C VAL A 29 5.34 3.16 21.71
N TYR A 30 4.58 2.12 21.38
CA TYR A 30 3.14 2.11 21.55
C TYR A 30 2.80 1.87 23.03
N ARG A 31 1.99 2.74 23.64
CA ARG A 31 1.51 2.60 25.02
C ARG A 31 0.00 2.43 25.02
N GLU A 32 -0.46 1.24 25.36
CA GLU A 32 -1.88 0.83 25.41
C GLU A 32 -2.65 1.50 26.57
N GLN A 33 -1.94 2.15 27.50
CA GLN A 33 -2.50 2.69 28.75
C GLN A 33 -3.42 3.92 28.57
N HIS A 34 -3.61 4.41 27.34
CA HIS A 34 -4.42 5.61 27.06
C HIS A 34 -5.70 5.27 26.27
N GLU A 35 -6.02 3.99 26.18
CA GLU A 35 -7.17 3.46 25.45
C GLU A 35 -8.43 3.44 26.33
N LYS A 36 -9.54 4.00 25.83
CA LYS A 36 -10.84 3.89 26.52
C LYS A 36 -11.32 2.43 26.45
N GLU A 37 -12.07 1.97 27.47
CA GLU A 37 -12.56 0.58 27.61
C GLU A 37 -13.25 -0.01 26.35
N PHE A 38 -13.80 0.84 25.49
CA PHE A 38 -14.42 0.46 24.22
C PHE A 38 -13.45 -0.23 23.22
N GLU A 39 -12.14 -0.17 23.48
CA GLU A 39 -11.09 -0.61 22.54
C GLU A 39 -10.67 -2.07 22.72
N ARG A 40 -11.19 -2.76 23.74
CA ARG A 40 -10.96 -4.19 23.97
C ARG A 40 -12.07 -5.07 23.42
N SER A 41 -12.60 -4.76 22.23
CA SER A 41 -13.51 -5.70 21.58
C SER A 41 -12.83 -7.06 21.47
N PHE A 42 -13.61 -8.12 21.62
CA PHE A 42 -13.07 -9.48 21.60
C PHE A 42 -12.35 -9.76 20.27
N GLU A 43 -12.88 -9.23 19.17
CA GLU A 43 -12.29 -9.31 17.83
C GLU A 43 -10.93 -8.61 17.75
N TYR A 44 -10.81 -7.41 18.33
CA TYR A 44 -9.54 -6.69 18.34
C TYR A 44 -8.47 -7.49 19.11
N LEU A 45 -8.82 -8.01 20.30
CA LEU A 45 -7.93 -8.86 21.10
C LEU A 45 -7.55 -10.16 20.36
N GLN A 46 -8.48 -10.76 19.62
CA GLN A 46 -8.21 -11.94 18.81
C GLN A 46 -7.19 -11.65 17.70
N ILE A 47 -7.31 -10.49 17.04
CA ILE A 47 -6.33 -10.08 16.03
C ILE A 47 -4.97 -9.79 16.65
N GLN A 48 -4.90 -9.10 17.79
CA GLN A 48 -3.64 -8.91 18.53
C GLN A 48 -2.98 -10.26 18.86
N ARG A 49 -3.73 -11.23 19.41
CA ARG A 49 -3.21 -12.59 19.67
C ARG A 49 -2.74 -13.29 18.40
N THR A 50 -3.43 -13.09 17.28
CA THR A 50 -3.05 -13.66 15.97
C THR A 50 -1.73 -13.07 15.47
N ILE A 51 -1.54 -11.76 15.64
CA ILE A 51 -0.30 -11.06 15.29
C ILE A 51 0.87 -11.58 16.12
N LEU A 52 0.72 -11.71 17.44
CA LEU A 52 1.76 -12.26 18.32
C LEU A 52 2.18 -13.67 17.89
N LYS A 53 1.20 -14.56 17.68
CA LYS A 53 1.47 -15.91 17.17
C LYS A 53 2.15 -15.91 15.80
N TYR A 54 1.88 -14.92 14.96
CA TYR A 54 2.52 -14.79 13.67
C TYR A 54 3.99 -14.39 13.84
N VAL A 55 4.28 -13.41 14.71
CA VAL A 55 5.64 -12.98 15.04
C VAL A 55 6.48 -14.16 15.53
N ASP A 56 5.96 -14.95 16.46
CA ASP A 56 6.65 -16.12 17.00
C ASP A 56 7.00 -17.16 15.93
N LYS A 57 6.16 -17.30 14.89
CA LYS A 57 6.30 -18.34 13.86
C LYS A 57 7.05 -17.89 12.61
N ARG A 58 6.91 -16.64 12.21
CA ARG A 58 7.33 -16.12 10.89
C ARG A 58 8.15 -14.84 10.98
N GLY A 59 8.36 -14.29 12.19
CA GLY A 59 9.02 -13.01 12.39
C GLY A 59 8.14 -11.83 11.96
N THR A 60 8.79 -10.75 11.51
CA THR A 60 8.13 -9.46 11.24
C THR A 60 7.84 -9.20 9.76
N ALA A 61 8.17 -10.14 8.87
CA ALA A 61 7.86 -10.01 7.45
C ALA A 61 6.36 -10.24 7.20
N ILE A 62 5.67 -9.26 6.62
CA ILE A 62 4.24 -9.33 6.34
C ILE A 62 3.92 -8.86 4.92
N THR A 63 2.90 -9.46 4.30
CA THR A 63 2.36 -9.00 3.02
C THR A 63 1.22 -8.00 3.22
N ALA A 64 1.02 -7.08 2.27
CA ALA A 64 -0.11 -6.16 2.31
C ALA A 64 -1.46 -6.88 2.41
N GLN A 65 -1.63 -8.02 1.72
CA GLN A 65 -2.85 -8.82 1.81
C GLN A 65 -3.09 -9.36 3.24
N GLN A 66 -2.03 -9.80 3.94
CA GLN A 66 -2.15 -10.28 5.30
C GLN A 66 -2.47 -9.14 6.27
N ALA A 67 -1.80 -7.99 6.12
CA ALA A 67 -2.08 -6.78 6.89
C ALA A 67 -3.54 -6.33 6.72
N TYR A 68 -4.04 -6.29 5.47
CA TYR A 68 -5.44 -6.00 5.17
C TYR A 68 -6.40 -6.96 5.87
N LYS A 69 -6.14 -8.26 5.82
CA LYS A 69 -6.98 -9.27 6.49
C LYS A 69 -7.03 -9.05 8.00
N TRP A 70 -5.92 -8.69 8.63
CA TRP A 70 -5.92 -8.38 10.06
C TRP A 70 -6.71 -7.11 10.35
N THR A 71 -6.47 -6.02 9.63
CA THR A 71 -7.19 -4.76 9.81
C THR A 71 -8.69 -4.91 9.58
N ALA A 72 -9.12 -5.64 8.56
CA ALA A 72 -10.54 -5.84 8.26
C ALA A 72 -11.28 -6.64 9.35
N ASN A 73 -10.57 -7.47 10.12
CA ASN A 73 -11.17 -8.37 11.11
C ASN A 73 -11.03 -7.87 12.56
N ILE A 74 -10.66 -6.60 12.79
CA ILE A 74 -10.60 -6.04 14.15
C ILE A 74 -11.97 -5.69 14.74
N VAL A 75 -13.02 -5.81 13.93
CA VAL A 75 -14.43 -5.62 14.31
C VAL A 75 -15.23 -6.86 13.91
N ALA A 76 -16.42 -7.00 14.48
CA ALA A 76 -17.33 -8.08 14.17
C ALA A 76 -17.64 -8.16 12.66
N LYS A 77 -18.03 -9.35 12.20
CA LYS A 77 -18.38 -9.60 10.79
C LYS A 77 -19.45 -8.59 10.34
N TYR A 78 -19.28 -8.06 9.12
CA TYR A 78 -20.14 -7.04 8.50
C TYR A 78 -19.96 -5.60 9.01
N HIS A 79 -19.13 -5.38 10.04
CA HIS A 79 -18.75 -4.03 10.43
C HIS A 79 -17.48 -3.58 9.71
N THR A 80 -17.37 -2.27 9.56
CA THR A 80 -16.15 -1.64 9.04
C THR A 80 -15.37 -1.05 10.21
N PRO A 81 -14.06 -1.33 10.32
CA PRO A 81 -13.22 -0.70 11.32
C PRO A 81 -13.31 0.82 11.25
N GLN A 82 -13.38 1.49 12.39
CA GLN A 82 -13.25 2.95 12.43
C GLN A 82 -11.81 3.34 12.01
N PRO A 83 -11.59 4.55 11.46
CA PRO A 83 -10.24 5.00 11.09
C PRO A 83 -9.24 4.91 12.23
N ILE A 84 -9.65 5.29 13.44
CA ILE A 84 -8.82 5.17 14.65
C ILE A 84 -8.54 3.69 15.01
N GLN A 85 -9.53 2.82 14.78
CA GLN A 85 -9.48 1.34 14.73
C GLN A 85 -8.22 0.84 14.03
N ALA A 86 -8.20 1.13 12.73
CA ALA A 86 -7.18 0.69 11.80
C ALA A 86 -5.81 1.33 12.08
N LEU A 87 -5.78 2.62 12.42
CA LEU A 87 -4.56 3.35 12.74
C LEU A 87 -3.86 2.75 13.98
N ARG A 88 -4.63 2.40 15.02
CA ARG A 88 -4.08 1.76 16.23
C ARG A 88 -3.46 0.42 15.93
N LEU A 89 -4.16 -0.43 15.17
CA LEU A 89 -3.59 -1.72 14.77
C LEU A 89 -2.29 -1.54 13.98
N CYS A 90 -2.21 -0.52 13.12
CA CYS A 90 -0.97 -0.20 12.40
C CYS A 90 0.19 0.11 13.35
N TYR A 91 -0.04 0.90 14.40
CA TYR A 91 0.99 1.21 15.39
C TYR A 91 1.30 0.04 16.33
N TYR A 92 0.29 -0.77 16.67
CA TYR A 92 0.48 -2.01 17.39
C TYR A 92 1.42 -2.93 16.62
N MET A 93 1.14 -3.21 15.33
CA MET A 93 2.04 -3.99 14.46
C MET A 93 3.44 -3.37 14.42
N ARG A 94 3.56 -2.06 14.20
CA ARG A 94 4.87 -1.39 14.18
C ARG A 94 5.67 -1.57 15.49
N SER A 95 5.00 -1.64 16.65
CA SER A 95 5.67 -1.85 17.94
C SER A 95 6.34 -3.23 18.06
N PHE A 96 5.83 -4.23 17.33
CA PHE A 96 6.43 -5.57 17.21
C PHE A 96 7.45 -5.69 16.08
N GLY A 97 7.80 -4.60 15.41
CA GLY A 97 8.84 -4.59 14.37
C GLY A 97 8.34 -4.87 12.96
N PHE A 98 7.03 -4.91 12.73
CA PHE A 98 6.50 -4.88 11.36
C PHE A 98 6.80 -3.51 10.73
N ASP A 99 7.24 -3.50 9.48
CA ASP A 99 7.53 -2.27 8.73
C ASP A 99 6.25 -1.61 8.20
N THR A 100 5.30 -1.33 9.07
CA THR A 100 4.02 -0.68 8.71
C THR A 100 4.01 0.80 9.07
N PHE A 101 3.38 1.64 8.25
CA PHE A 101 3.20 3.05 8.55
C PHE A 101 1.88 3.61 8.01
N ALA A 102 1.49 4.76 8.55
CA ALA A 102 0.29 5.47 8.16
C ALA A 102 0.63 6.79 7.47
N VAL A 103 -0.21 7.19 6.53
CA VAL A 103 -0.22 8.49 5.89
C VAL A 103 -1.64 9.03 5.96
N ILE A 104 -1.78 10.23 6.53
CA ILE A 104 -3.05 10.95 6.55
C ILE A 104 -2.89 12.12 5.58
N LYS A 105 -3.73 12.18 4.55
CA LYS A 105 -3.67 13.24 3.55
C LYS A 105 -5.05 13.85 3.35
N PRO A 106 -5.16 15.20 3.39
CA PRO A 106 -6.34 15.87 2.88
C PRO A 106 -6.47 15.57 1.38
N THR A 107 -7.71 15.40 0.94
CA THR A 107 -8.11 15.14 -0.44
C THR A 107 -9.28 16.04 -0.73
N CYS A 108 -9.09 17.01 -1.63
CA CYS A 108 -10.19 17.78 -2.18
C CYS A 108 -10.72 17.01 -3.39
N ASP A 109 -12.00 16.67 -3.38
CA ASP A 109 -12.66 16.11 -4.55
C ASP A 109 -13.00 17.26 -5.51
N PRO A 110 -12.36 17.35 -6.69
CA PRO A 110 -12.55 18.48 -7.59
C PRO A 110 -13.96 18.53 -8.18
N GLU A 111 -14.68 17.41 -8.24
CA GLU A 111 -16.04 17.35 -8.79
C GLU A 111 -17.07 17.81 -7.76
N THR A 112 -16.93 17.39 -6.51
CA THR A 112 -17.89 17.72 -5.45
C THR A 112 -17.51 18.98 -4.65
N GLY A 113 -16.25 19.42 -4.71
CA GLY A 113 -15.70 20.51 -3.90
C GLY A 113 -15.61 20.19 -2.40
N VAL A 114 -15.85 18.93 -2.02
CA VAL A 114 -15.84 18.51 -0.61
C VAL A 114 -14.42 18.15 -0.20
N ASP A 115 -13.93 18.82 0.84
CA ASP A 115 -12.70 18.45 1.51
C ASP A 115 -12.93 17.18 2.34
N ASP A 116 -12.26 16.10 1.95
CA ASP A 116 -12.22 14.85 2.69
C ASP A 116 -10.79 14.60 3.18
N THR A 117 -10.62 13.74 4.18
CA THR A 117 -9.30 13.32 4.64
C THR A 117 -9.20 11.81 4.53
N SER A 118 -8.17 11.32 3.85
CA SER A 118 -7.93 9.89 3.69
C SER A 118 -6.85 9.39 4.64
N LEU A 119 -7.16 8.32 5.37
CA LEU A 119 -6.21 7.47 6.07
C LEU A 119 -5.72 6.38 5.11
N LYS A 120 -4.41 6.28 4.92
CA LYS A 120 -3.77 5.23 4.12
C LYS A 120 -2.73 4.51 4.97
N LEU A 121 -2.76 3.18 4.97
CA LEU A 121 -1.80 2.35 5.70
C LEU A 121 -1.01 1.49 4.71
N PHE A 122 0.30 1.42 4.94
CA PHE A 122 1.26 0.81 4.03
C PHE A 122 2.14 -0.19 4.76
N VAL A 123 2.56 -1.24 4.04
CA VAL A 123 3.72 -2.07 4.38
C VAL A 123 4.90 -1.52 3.58
N ALA A 124 5.95 -1.07 4.26
CA ALA A 124 7.11 -0.51 3.61
C ALA A 124 7.83 -1.58 2.77
N ASN A 125 8.25 -1.18 1.58
CA ASN A 125 9.04 -2.03 0.71
C ASN A 125 10.52 -1.93 1.14
N PRO A 126 11.14 -3.03 1.59
CA PRO A 126 12.53 -3.01 2.07
C PRO A 126 13.53 -2.64 0.98
N ASN A 127 13.15 -2.83 -0.30
CA ASN A 127 14.00 -2.53 -1.44
C ASN A 127 13.89 -1.08 -1.93
N SER A 128 12.98 -0.29 -1.37
CA SER A 128 12.79 1.12 -1.73
C SER A 128 13.40 2.04 -0.68
N LYS A 129 14.11 3.08 -1.14
CA LYS A 129 14.54 4.21 -0.29
C LYS A 129 13.45 5.27 -0.13
N GLN A 130 12.46 5.28 -1.02
CA GLN A 130 11.35 6.23 -1.00
C GLN A 130 10.15 5.61 -0.27
N ARG A 131 9.33 6.46 0.35
CA ARG A 131 8.16 6.06 1.13
C ARG A 131 6.88 6.62 0.54
N GLY A 132 5.81 5.83 0.56
CA GLY A 132 4.48 6.18 0.10
C GLY A 132 4.01 5.40 -1.12
N MET A 133 2.93 5.91 -1.72
CA MET A 133 2.24 5.27 -2.85
C MET A 133 3.19 5.08 -4.05
N GLY A 134 3.16 3.90 -4.67
CA GLY A 134 4.04 3.53 -5.79
C GLY A 134 5.39 2.95 -5.37
N HIS A 135 5.79 3.12 -4.10
CA HIS A 135 7.03 2.57 -3.54
C HIS A 135 6.76 1.46 -2.52
N ASP A 136 5.77 1.69 -1.66
CA ASP A 136 5.35 0.81 -0.58
C ASP A 136 3.99 0.17 -0.88
N HIS A 137 3.69 -0.94 -0.22
CA HIS A 137 2.48 -1.70 -0.50
C HIS A 137 1.29 -1.18 0.32
N LEU A 138 0.39 -0.45 -0.35
CA LEU A 138 -0.86 0.02 0.25
C LEU A 138 -1.74 -1.17 0.65
N TYR A 139 -2.04 -1.31 1.94
CA TYR A 139 -2.91 -2.39 2.43
C TYR A 139 -4.25 -1.90 2.98
N TRP A 140 -4.37 -0.63 3.35
CA TRP A 140 -5.64 -0.05 3.84
C TRP A 140 -5.80 1.37 3.34
N ALA A 141 -7.01 1.73 2.92
CA ALA A 141 -7.36 3.11 2.61
C ALA A 141 -8.80 3.37 3.06
N GLN A 142 -9.01 4.47 3.77
CA GLN A 142 -10.29 4.81 4.36
C GLN A 142 -10.50 6.33 4.40
N ARG A 143 -11.68 6.80 4.04
CA ARG A 143 -12.09 8.19 4.22
C ARG A 143 -12.46 8.42 5.69
N ILE A 144 -11.83 9.39 6.34
CA ILE A 144 -12.00 9.64 7.78
C ILE A 144 -13.40 10.19 8.05
N GLY A 145 -13.90 11.11 7.22
CA GLY A 145 -15.21 11.74 7.43
C GLY A 145 -16.39 10.77 7.25
N THR A 146 -16.28 9.85 6.29
CA THR A 146 -17.39 8.93 5.93
C THR A 146 -17.20 7.51 6.45
N GLY A 147 -16.00 7.17 6.92
CA GLY A 147 -15.64 5.80 7.28
C GLY A 147 -15.54 4.83 6.09
N LYS A 148 -15.79 5.29 4.85
CA LYS A 148 -15.79 4.44 3.64
C LYS A 148 -14.41 3.87 3.37
N VAL A 149 -14.30 2.55 3.30
CA VAL A 149 -13.06 1.81 3.03
C VAL A 149 -12.94 1.49 1.54
N THR A 150 -11.73 1.66 0.99
CA THR A 150 -11.40 1.17 -0.35
C THR A 150 -11.24 -0.35 -0.28
N VAL A 151 -12.04 -1.07 -1.07
CA VAL A 151 -11.97 -2.54 -1.13
C VAL A 151 -10.69 -2.97 -1.85
N ARG A 152 -9.92 -3.86 -1.22
CA ARG A 152 -8.67 -4.45 -1.75
C ARG A 152 -7.70 -3.40 -2.34
N PRO A 153 -7.26 -2.43 -1.55
CA PRO A 153 -6.43 -1.33 -2.05
C PRO A 153 -5.05 -1.82 -2.57
N TYR A 154 -4.63 -3.01 -2.14
CA TYR A 154 -3.41 -3.68 -2.59
C TYR A 154 -3.47 -4.20 -4.04
N ASP A 155 -4.66 -4.33 -4.64
CA ASP A 155 -4.80 -4.75 -6.04
C ASP A 155 -4.61 -3.56 -7.01
N THR A 156 -4.89 -2.34 -6.56
CA THR A 156 -4.89 -1.12 -7.38
C THR A 156 -3.53 -0.79 -7.98
N GLU A 157 -2.42 -1.13 -7.32
CA GLU A 157 -1.06 -0.82 -7.80
C GLU A 157 -0.63 -1.65 -9.01
N ARG A 158 -1.27 -2.80 -9.28
CA ARG A 158 -0.93 -3.59 -10.47
C ARG A 158 -1.40 -2.95 -11.76
N SER A 159 -2.41 -2.07 -11.71
CA SER A 159 -3.05 -1.53 -12.91
C SER A 159 -2.39 -0.25 -13.43
N THR A 160 -1.69 0.52 -12.59
CA THR A 160 -1.20 1.86 -12.95
C THR A 160 0.26 1.90 -13.35
N ARG A 161 1.03 0.81 -13.18
CA ARG A 161 2.30 0.72 -13.90
C ARG A 161 1.93 0.67 -15.38
N PRO A 162 2.33 1.66 -16.20
CA PRO A 162 2.26 1.51 -17.63
C PRO A 162 2.93 0.19 -17.89
N ARG A 163 2.21 -0.79 -18.46
CA ARG A 163 2.92 -1.88 -19.12
C ARG A 163 3.81 -1.13 -20.07
N LEU A 164 5.11 -1.09 -19.78
CA LEU A 164 6.10 -0.83 -20.79
C LEU A 164 5.73 -1.85 -21.85
N ARG A 165 4.94 -1.43 -22.83
CA ARG A 165 4.97 -2.00 -24.15
C ARG A 165 6.43 -1.79 -24.49
N ILE A 166 7.23 -2.81 -24.17
CA ILE A 166 8.40 -3.06 -24.96
C ILE A 166 7.77 -3.14 -26.33
N ASP A 167 7.88 -2.04 -27.08
CA ASP A 167 7.72 -2.07 -28.51
C ASP A 167 8.84 -3.00 -28.96
N ILE A 168 8.59 -4.30 -28.81
CA ILE A 168 9.17 -5.32 -29.64
C ILE A 168 8.74 -4.80 -31.00
N GLY A 169 9.70 -4.22 -31.71
CA GLY A 169 9.47 -3.62 -33.01
C GLY A 169 8.67 -4.58 -33.90
N PRO A 170 8.11 -4.06 -35.00
CA PRO A 170 7.30 -4.86 -35.92
C PRO A 170 7.95 -6.23 -36.12
N PRO A 171 7.19 -7.33 -35.98
CA PRO A 171 7.75 -8.67 -36.08
C PRO A 171 8.60 -8.74 -37.35
N LEU A 172 9.85 -9.18 -37.18
CA LEU A 172 10.86 -9.34 -38.24
C LEU A 172 10.46 -10.34 -39.34
N THR A 173 9.18 -10.69 -39.45
CA THR A 173 8.65 -11.59 -40.47
C THR A 173 8.49 -10.91 -41.83
N ASP A 174 8.40 -9.57 -41.89
CA ASP A 174 8.16 -8.88 -43.16
C ASP A 174 9.45 -8.60 -43.96
N THR A 175 10.63 -8.67 -43.34
CA THR A 175 11.91 -8.48 -44.06
C THR A 175 12.37 -9.71 -44.84
N ILE A 176 11.80 -10.90 -44.58
CA ILE A 176 12.17 -12.12 -45.31
C ILE A 176 11.41 -12.24 -46.64
N ASN A 177 10.18 -11.72 -46.72
CA ASN A 177 9.39 -11.82 -47.96
C ASN A 177 9.80 -10.77 -49.01
N GLN A 178 10.28 -9.58 -48.61
CA GLN A 178 10.73 -8.57 -49.55
C GLN A 178 12.04 -8.96 -50.29
N ALA A 179 12.86 -9.85 -49.71
CA ALA A 179 14.08 -10.35 -50.35
C ALA A 179 13.84 -11.57 -51.27
N PHE A 180 12.63 -12.15 -51.27
CA PHE A 180 12.29 -13.31 -52.10
C PHE A 180 11.56 -12.92 -53.39
N GLU A 181 10.83 -11.80 -53.42
CA GLU A 181 10.10 -11.35 -54.61
C GLU A 181 10.98 -10.67 -55.67
N ASP A 182 12.15 -10.12 -55.31
CA ASP A 182 13.10 -9.57 -56.29
C ASP A 182 13.88 -10.63 -57.09
N ARG A 183 13.73 -11.93 -56.75
CA ARG A 183 14.44 -13.04 -57.42
C ARG A 183 13.56 -13.98 -58.23
N PHE A 184 12.24 -13.91 -58.08
CA PHE A 184 11.25 -14.66 -58.86
C PHE A 184 10.03 -13.76 -59.07
N GLY A 185 9.93 -12.97 -60.14
CA GLY A 185 9.80 -13.53 -61.47
C GLY A 185 8.39 -14.12 -61.74
N GLY A 186 7.31 -13.40 -61.42
CA GLY A 186 6.00 -13.53 -62.08
C GLY A 186 5.12 -14.74 -61.70
N MET A 187 3.83 -14.65 -62.10
CA MET A 187 2.74 -15.63 -61.95
C MET A 187 2.24 -15.78 -60.49
N VAL A 188 0.98 -15.59 -60.09
CA VAL A 188 -0.34 -15.79 -60.72
C VAL A 188 -1.39 -14.95 -59.97
N ARG A 189 -2.30 -14.29 -60.70
CA ARG A 189 -3.49 -13.62 -60.14
C ARG A 189 -4.60 -14.66 -60.00
N MET A 190 -4.81 -15.22 -58.80
CA MET A 190 -6.02 -16.01 -58.53
C MET A 190 -7.12 -15.12 -57.97
N ARG A 191 -8.15 -14.98 -58.80
CA ARG A 191 -9.43 -14.33 -58.55
C ARG A 191 -10.37 -15.40 -58.00
N GLY A 192 -10.97 -15.18 -56.83
CA GLY A 192 -12.03 -16.02 -56.28
C GLY A 192 -12.01 -15.93 -54.77
N GLY A 193 -13.12 -15.76 -54.08
CA GLY A 193 -14.52 -15.68 -54.45
C GLY A 193 -15.24 -15.33 -53.15
N GLY A 194 -16.31 -14.54 -53.24
CA GLY A 194 -17.06 -14.10 -52.07
C GLY A 194 -17.66 -15.28 -51.29
N PHE A 195 -17.79 -15.07 -49.99
CA PHE A 195 -18.77 -15.74 -49.16
C PHE A 195 -19.44 -14.65 -48.32
N GLU A 196 -20.65 -14.25 -48.76
CA GLU A 196 -21.66 -13.64 -47.91
C GLU A 196 -22.19 -14.75 -46.99
N GLU A 197 -22.18 -14.52 -45.68
CA GLU A 197 -22.96 -15.32 -44.74
C GLU A 197 -23.94 -14.38 -44.04
N VAL A 198 -25.21 -14.53 -44.43
CA VAL A 198 -26.39 -13.92 -43.81
C VAL A 198 -26.79 -14.82 -42.63
N PHE A 199 -26.88 -14.27 -41.43
CA PHE A 199 -27.57 -14.92 -40.32
C PHE A 199 -28.83 -14.12 -39.98
N GLU A 200 -29.97 -14.81 -40.02
CA GLU A 200 -31.26 -14.40 -39.43
C GLU A 200 -31.23 -14.53 -37.90
#